data_AF-A0A0A2MP60-F1
#
_entry.id   AF-A0A0A2MP60-F1
#
_cell.length_a   1.000
_cell.length_b   1.000
_cell.length_c   1.000
_cell.angle_alpha   90.00
_cell.angle_beta   90.00
_cell.angle_gamma   90.00
#
_symmetry.space_group_name_H-M   'P 1'
#
loop_
_entity.id
_entity.type
_entity.pdbx_description
1 polymer ?
#
loop_
_entity_poly.entity_id
_entity_poly.type
_entity_poly.pdbx_seq_one_letter_code
_entity_poly.pdbx_strand_id
1 'polypeptide(L)'
;MKHLYFLLALLFTSFSSVVFAQTQDLNSDSGKFNLPPGYRMPLKMKVYDLSHKLTGKLSEEKYTSEDLKFLKRISDEELEKYKDQAPDYYNYYKKGTDFINSLSSKVKSIYSKEELWYIYAFDQKLKNKLTTIK
;
A
#
# COMPACT_ATOMS: atom_id res chain seq x y z
N MET A 1 -3.49 -42.96 57.51
CA MET A 1 -4.67 -42.35 56.87
C MET A 1 -4.21 -41.23 55.96
N LYS A 2 -4.68 -41.26 54.71
CA LYS A 2 -4.84 -40.18 53.73
C LYS A 2 -3.58 -39.46 53.23
N HIS A 3 -3.10 -39.98 52.11
CA HIS A 3 -2.29 -39.30 51.09
C HIS A 3 -3.00 -38.04 50.60
N LEU A 4 -2.28 -36.93 50.49
CA LEU A 4 -2.73 -35.76 49.74
C LEU A 4 -1.69 -35.43 48.67
N TYR A 5 -2.02 -35.83 47.44
CA TYR A 5 -1.31 -35.53 46.21
C TYR A 5 -1.52 -34.05 45.88
N PHE A 6 -0.44 -33.30 45.65
CA PHE A 6 -0.53 -32.01 44.94
C PHE A 6 0.25 -32.12 43.63
N LEU A 7 -0.52 -32.44 42.60
CA LEU A 7 -0.10 -32.55 41.20
C LEU A 7 -0.03 -31.12 40.65
N LEU A 8 1.16 -30.54 40.59
CA LEU A 8 1.38 -29.24 39.95
C LEU A 8 1.48 -29.45 38.43
N ALA A 9 0.33 -29.41 37.76
CA ALA A 9 0.23 -29.40 36.31
C ALA A 9 0.74 -28.05 35.78
N LEU A 10 1.95 -28.04 35.23
CA LEU A 10 2.51 -26.88 34.53
C LEU A 10 1.78 -26.76 33.18
N LEU A 11 0.92 -25.74 33.08
CA LEU A 11 0.17 -25.36 31.89
C LEU A 11 1.10 -25.13 30.69
N PHE A 12 0.99 -26.00 29.70
CA PHE A 12 1.46 -25.76 28.34
C PHE A 12 0.54 -24.71 27.70
N THR A 13 0.92 -23.43 27.73
CA THR A 13 0.23 -22.40 26.96
C THR A 13 0.65 -22.51 25.50
N SER A 14 -0.17 -23.18 24.70
CA SER A 14 -0.09 -23.18 23.24
C SER A 14 -0.38 -21.75 22.74
N PHE A 15 0.63 -21.09 22.19
CA PHE A 15 0.43 -19.87 21.42
C PHE A 15 -0.25 -20.26 20.09
N SER A 16 -1.58 -20.18 20.05
CA SER A 16 -2.31 -20.16 18.78
C SER A 16 -2.09 -18.79 18.14
N SER A 17 -1.14 -18.68 17.21
CA SER A 17 -1.09 -17.57 16.28
C SER A 17 -2.32 -17.64 15.38
N VAL A 18 -3.36 -16.91 15.75
CA VAL A 18 -4.50 -16.65 14.87
C VAL A 18 -3.98 -15.75 13.75
N VAL A 19 -3.59 -16.36 12.63
CA VAL A 19 -3.40 -15.63 11.37
C VAL A 19 -4.78 -15.17 10.93
N PHE A 20 -5.10 -13.91 11.20
CA PHE A 20 -6.22 -13.24 10.55
C PHE A 20 -5.88 -13.10 9.06
N ALA A 21 -6.28 -14.09 8.27
CA ALA A 21 -6.48 -13.89 6.84
C ALA A 21 -7.72 -13.00 6.70
N GLN A 22 -7.49 -11.70 6.56
CA GLN A 22 -8.56 -10.73 6.32
C GLN A 22 -9.01 -10.90 4.86
N THR A 23 -10.01 -11.74 4.62
CA THR A 23 -10.82 -11.73 3.39
C THR A 23 -11.61 -10.42 3.39
N GLN A 24 -11.03 -9.38 2.79
CA GLN A 24 -11.73 -8.12 2.60
C GLN A 24 -12.71 -8.24 1.44
N ASP A 25 -13.98 -8.02 1.79
CA ASP A 25 -15.13 -7.87 0.91
C ASP A 25 -14.84 -6.84 -0.20
N LEU A 26 -15.02 -7.24 -1.45
CA LEU A 26 -14.65 -6.50 -2.67
C LEU A 26 -15.65 -5.38 -3.07
N ASN A 27 -16.56 -4.99 -2.18
CA ASN A 27 -17.69 -4.11 -2.53
C ASN A 27 -17.92 -2.97 -1.51
N SER A 28 -16.90 -2.20 -1.17
CA SER A 28 -16.95 -0.73 -0.97
C SER A 28 -15.58 -0.23 -0.48
N ASP A 29 -14.68 0.06 -1.42
CA ASP A 29 -13.29 0.48 -1.15
C ASP A 29 -13.12 1.97 -0.83
N SER A 30 -14.19 2.68 -0.46
CA SER A 30 -14.27 4.15 -0.39
C SER A 30 -13.41 4.81 0.71
N GLY A 31 -12.61 4.05 1.45
CA GLY A 31 -11.68 4.59 2.47
C GLY A 31 -10.29 3.95 2.52
N LYS A 32 -10.02 2.88 1.76
CA LYS A 32 -8.73 2.16 1.85
C LYS A 32 -7.75 2.60 0.77
N PHE A 33 -8.24 2.91 -0.42
CA PHE A 33 -7.43 3.25 -1.58
C PHE A 33 -7.78 4.64 -2.10
N ASN A 34 -6.77 5.28 -2.69
CA ASN A 34 -6.89 6.55 -3.36
C ASN A 34 -6.76 6.28 -4.87
N LEU A 35 -7.79 5.68 -5.44
CA LEU A 35 -7.79 5.24 -6.84
C LEU A 35 -8.12 6.41 -7.78
N PRO A 36 -7.61 6.42 -9.02
CA PRO A 36 -7.96 7.45 -9.99
C PRO A 36 -9.46 7.36 -10.33
N PRO A 37 -10.11 8.49 -10.67
CA PRO A 37 -11.51 8.49 -11.09
C PRO A 37 -11.77 7.50 -12.22
N GLY A 38 -12.82 6.69 -12.06
CA GLY A 38 -13.22 5.67 -13.03
C GLY A 38 -12.40 4.38 -13.02
N TYR A 39 -11.38 4.27 -12.15
CA TYR A 39 -10.62 3.02 -12.02
C TYR A 39 -11.48 1.91 -11.39
N ARG A 40 -11.46 0.74 -12.02
CA ARG A 40 -12.14 -0.46 -11.52
C ARG A 40 -11.07 -1.49 -11.17
N MET A 41 -10.99 -1.82 -9.88
CA MET A 41 -10.10 -2.88 -9.40
C MET A 41 -10.46 -4.22 -10.06
N PRO A 42 -9.48 -4.93 -10.65
CA PRO A 42 -9.68 -6.32 -11.05
C PRO A 42 -10.06 -7.17 -9.83
N LEU A 43 -11.01 -8.10 -9.99
CA LEU A 43 -11.51 -8.98 -8.92
C LEU A 43 -10.40 -9.81 -8.23
N LYS A 44 -9.27 -10.02 -8.90
CA LYS A 44 -8.12 -10.79 -8.38
C LYS A 44 -6.84 -9.96 -8.37
N MET A 45 -6.95 -8.64 -8.18
CA MET A 45 -5.78 -7.79 -8.09
C MET A 45 -4.97 -8.12 -6.83
N LYS A 46 -3.69 -8.44 -7.03
CA LYS A 46 -2.74 -8.52 -5.92
C LYS A 46 -2.29 -7.11 -5.54
N VAL A 47 -2.36 -6.79 -4.26
CA VAL A 47 -1.77 -5.56 -3.70
C VAL A 47 -0.41 -5.89 -3.10
N TYR A 48 0.65 -5.23 -3.56
CA TYR A 48 2.02 -5.47 -3.12
C TYR A 48 2.37 -4.60 -1.91
N ASP A 49 3.01 -5.20 -0.90
CA ASP A 49 3.56 -4.46 0.24
C ASP A 49 4.94 -3.90 -0.10
N LEU A 50 5.05 -2.58 -0.22
CA LEU A 50 6.31 -1.87 -0.51
C LEU A 50 6.99 -1.32 0.75
N SER A 51 6.43 -1.55 1.94
CA SER A 51 6.97 -1.03 3.21
C SER A 51 8.28 -1.68 3.62
N HIS A 52 8.54 -2.91 3.16
CA HIS A 52 9.76 -3.67 3.43
C HIS A 52 11.04 -2.90 3.05
N LYS A 53 10.99 -2.12 1.96
CA LYS A 53 12.13 -1.31 1.49
C LYS A 53 12.63 -0.29 2.50
N LEU A 54 11.77 0.25 3.38
CA LEU A 54 12.20 1.16 4.44
C LEU A 54 13.07 0.47 5.50
N THR A 55 12.91 -0.84 5.66
CA THR A 55 13.63 -1.62 6.68
C THR A 55 14.88 -2.30 6.14
N GLY A 56 15.17 -2.16 4.84
CA GLY A 56 16.25 -2.90 4.17
C GLY A 56 16.04 -4.42 4.14
N LYS A 57 14.86 -4.90 4.54
CA LYS A 57 14.51 -6.32 4.49
C LYS A 57 14.19 -6.69 3.05
N LEU A 58 14.73 -7.82 2.61
CA LEU A 58 14.33 -8.44 1.35
C LEU A 58 12.88 -8.90 1.48
N SER A 59 12.04 -8.53 0.51
CA SER A 59 10.74 -9.14 0.35
C SER A 59 10.88 -10.43 -0.44
N GLU A 60 10.14 -11.46 -0.03
CA GLU A 60 9.95 -12.67 -0.83
C GLU A 60 9.01 -12.41 -2.02
N GLU A 61 8.23 -11.31 -1.97
CA GLU A 61 7.34 -10.91 -3.05
C GLU A 61 8.12 -10.23 -4.16
N LYS A 62 8.17 -10.90 -5.32
CA LYS A 62 8.69 -10.33 -6.56
C LYS A 62 7.57 -9.63 -7.32
N TYR A 63 7.86 -8.44 -7.82
CA TYR A 63 7.02 -7.69 -8.74
C TYR A 63 7.90 -7.04 -9.82
N THR A 64 7.28 -6.72 -10.94
CA THR A 64 7.83 -5.94 -12.04
C THR A 64 7.22 -4.55 -12.07
N SER A 65 7.82 -3.62 -12.80
CA SER A 65 7.23 -2.29 -12.98
C SER A 65 5.86 -2.32 -13.66
N GLU A 66 5.57 -3.35 -14.46
CA GLU A 66 4.25 -3.49 -15.11
C GLU A 66 3.18 -3.94 -14.10
N ASP A 67 3.54 -4.73 -13.09
CA ASP A 67 2.62 -5.14 -12.02
C ASP A 67 2.14 -3.95 -11.17
N LEU A 68 2.94 -2.88 -11.10
CA LEU A 68 2.62 -1.66 -10.36
C LEU A 68 1.87 -0.61 -11.20
N LYS A 69 1.71 -0.86 -12.51
CA LYS A 69 1.18 0.14 -13.43
C LYS A 69 -0.34 0.08 -13.48
N PHE A 70 -0.97 1.08 -12.87
CA PHE A 70 -2.42 1.26 -12.91
C PHE A 70 -2.84 2.58 -13.61
N LEU A 71 -1.87 3.47 -13.87
CA LEU A 71 -2.07 4.72 -14.60
C LEU A 71 -1.51 4.61 -16.01
N LYS A 72 -2.14 5.34 -16.94
CA LYS A 72 -1.54 5.63 -18.23
C LYS A 72 -0.33 6.53 -18.01
N ARG A 73 0.72 6.31 -18.82
CA ARG A 73 1.82 7.27 -18.93
C ARG A 73 1.30 8.44 -19.75
N ILE A 74 1.29 9.61 -19.14
CA ILE A 74 0.78 10.86 -19.71
C ILE A 74 1.91 11.88 -19.55
N SER A 75 2.24 12.62 -20.60
CA SER A 75 3.19 13.73 -20.51
C SER A 75 2.56 14.94 -19.85
N ASP A 76 3.35 15.89 -19.36
CA ASP A 76 2.80 17.12 -18.76
C ASP A 76 1.94 17.91 -19.76
N GLU A 77 2.36 17.94 -21.03
CA GLU A 77 1.60 18.57 -22.13
C GLU A 77 0.26 17.86 -22.41
N GLU A 78 0.25 16.53 -22.30
CA GLU A 78 -0.97 15.74 -22.48
C GLU A 78 -1.89 15.87 -21.26
N LEU A 79 -1.33 16.01 -20.05
CA LEU A 79 -2.09 16.19 -18.83
C LEU A 79 -2.92 17.48 -18.86
N GLU A 80 -2.37 18.59 -19.37
CA GLU A 80 -3.10 19.86 -19.45
C GLU A 80 -4.37 19.77 -20.33
N LYS A 81 -4.42 18.84 -21.30
CA LYS A 81 -5.64 18.59 -22.09
C LYS A 81 -6.78 18.04 -21.24
N TYR A 82 -6.48 17.35 -20.13
CA TYR A 82 -7.48 16.80 -19.22
C TYR A 82 -8.09 17.83 -18.28
N LYS A 83 -7.51 19.04 -18.19
CA LYS A 83 -7.99 20.09 -17.28
C LYS A 83 -9.48 20.39 -17.48
N ASP A 84 -9.91 20.50 -18.74
CA ASP A 84 -11.30 20.79 -19.09
C ASP A 84 -12.11 19.52 -19.43
N GLN A 85 -11.44 18.47 -19.93
CA GLN A 85 -12.11 17.24 -20.39
C GLN A 85 -12.41 16.23 -19.27
N ALA A 86 -11.53 16.13 -18.27
CA ALA A 86 -11.68 15.22 -17.13
C ALA A 86 -11.04 15.86 -15.88
N PRO A 87 -11.64 16.93 -15.34
CA PRO A 87 -11.06 17.73 -14.26
C PRO A 87 -10.73 16.91 -13.01
N ASP A 88 -11.53 15.90 -12.69
CA ASP A 88 -11.26 15.01 -11.55
C ASP A 88 -10.00 14.18 -11.74
N TYR A 89 -9.79 13.66 -12.96
CA TYR A 89 -8.59 12.88 -13.29
C TYR A 89 -7.35 13.78 -13.30
N TYR A 90 -7.48 15.00 -13.86
CA TYR A 90 -6.43 16.03 -13.80
C TYR A 90 -6.04 16.34 -12.36
N ASN A 91 -7.03 16.61 -11.49
CA ASN A 91 -6.82 16.90 -10.08
C ASN A 91 -6.18 15.74 -9.32
N TYR A 92 -6.59 14.51 -9.60
CA TYR A 92 -5.97 13.31 -9.05
C TYR A 92 -4.48 13.24 -9.42
N TYR A 93 -4.16 13.46 -10.69
CA TYR A 93 -2.79 13.40 -11.18
C TYR A 93 -1.90 14.49 -10.58
N LYS A 94 -2.43 15.73 -10.47
CA LYS A 94 -1.75 16.84 -9.81
C LYS A 94 -1.44 16.53 -8.36
N LYS A 95 -2.42 16.07 -7.58
CA LYS A 95 -2.23 15.71 -6.17
C LYS A 95 -1.18 14.61 -5.96
N GLY A 96 -1.18 13.58 -6.81
CA GLY A 96 -0.15 12.53 -6.73
C GLY A 96 1.24 13.03 -7.09
N THR A 97 1.35 13.87 -8.12
CA THR A 97 2.61 14.54 -8.48
C THR A 97 3.12 15.43 -7.34
N ASP A 98 2.26 16.23 -6.73
CA ASP A 98 2.61 17.10 -5.61
C ASP A 98 3.07 16.29 -4.39
N PHE A 99 2.37 15.18 -4.09
CA PHE A 99 2.82 14.22 -3.07
C PHE A 99 4.23 13.72 -3.37
N ILE A 100 4.49 13.17 -4.55
CA ILE A 100 5.80 12.64 -4.93
C ILE A 100 6.87 13.73 -4.82
N ASN A 101 6.57 14.94 -5.29
CA ASN A 101 7.50 16.06 -5.24
C ASN A 101 7.80 16.52 -3.81
N SER A 102 6.83 16.43 -2.89
CA SER A 102 7.00 16.79 -1.47
C SER A 102 7.93 15.83 -0.69
N LEU A 103 8.17 14.62 -1.18
CA LEU A 103 9.00 13.63 -0.49
C LEU A 103 10.47 14.03 -0.45
N SER A 104 11.17 13.64 0.62
CA SER A 104 12.60 13.87 0.80
C SER A 104 13.45 13.12 -0.24
N SER A 105 14.67 13.60 -0.47
CA SER A 105 15.64 12.93 -1.32
C SER A 105 15.91 11.48 -0.87
N LYS A 106 15.91 11.25 0.45
CA LYS A 106 16.06 9.92 1.04
C LYS A 106 14.94 8.95 0.64
N VAL A 107 13.69 9.40 0.63
CA VAL A 107 12.57 8.56 0.16
C VAL A 107 12.69 8.30 -1.34
N LYS A 108 12.99 9.35 -2.11
CA LYS A 108 13.15 9.27 -3.57
C LYS A 108 14.34 8.40 -4.01
N SER A 109 15.33 8.16 -3.15
CA SER A 109 16.42 7.22 -3.42
C SER A 109 16.06 5.76 -3.14
N ILE A 110 14.98 5.49 -2.40
CA ILE A 110 14.53 4.13 -2.04
C ILE A 110 13.50 3.62 -3.05
N TYR A 111 12.62 4.50 -3.53
CA TYR A 111 11.46 4.15 -4.34
C TYR A 111 11.55 4.73 -5.75
N SER A 112 11.15 3.94 -6.74
CA SER A 112 10.95 4.46 -8.10
C SER A 112 9.69 5.34 -8.18
N LYS A 113 9.56 6.10 -9.27
CA LYS A 113 8.37 6.95 -9.49
C LYS A 113 7.10 6.10 -9.59
N GLU A 114 7.17 4.94 -10.24
CA GLU A 114 6.07 3.98 -10.35
C GLU A 114 5.65 3.43 -8.98
N GLU A 115 6.61 3.08 -8.13
CA GLU A 115 6.36 2.61 -6.77
C GLU A 115 5.71 3.70 -5.92
N LEU A 116 6.15 4.95 -6.04
CA LEU A 116 5.54 6.05 -5.29
C LEU A 116 4.10 6.32 -5.74
N TRP A 117 3.82 6.23 -7.04
CA TRP A 117 2.44 6.27 -7.56
C TRP A 117 1.60 5.12 -7.03
N TYR A 118 2.16 3.92 -6.99
CA TYR A 118 1.50 2.74 -6.46
C TYR A 118 1.18 2.92 -4.97
N ILE A 119 2.12 3.38 -4.16
CA ILE A 119 1.92 3.68 -2.73
C ILE A 119 0.84 4.75 -2.56
N TYR A 120 0.91 5.83 -3.35
CA TYR A 120 -0.07 6.90 -3.32
C TYR A 120 -1.50 6.39 -3.52
N ALA A 121 -1.69 5.39 -4.39
CA ALA A 121 -2.99 4.80 -4.67
C ALA A 121 -3.39 3.69 -3.68
N PHE A 122 -2.49 2.77 -3.37
CA PHE A 122 -2.84 1.50 -2.73
C PHE A 122 -2.43 1.38 -1.25
N ASP A 123 -1.56 2.25 -0.72
CA ASP A 123 -1.11 2.15 0.67
C ASP A 123 -1.06 3.52 1.36
N GLN A 124 -2.20 3.95 1.91
CA GLN A 124 -2.32 5.24 2.60
C GLN A 124 -1.49 5.29 3.88
N LYS A 125 -1.25 4.14 4.54
CA LYS A 125 -0.44 4.08 5.76
C LYS A 125 1.03 4.34 5.44
N LEU A 126 1.56 3.67 4.42
CA LEU A 126 2.92 3.92 3.95
C LEU A 126 3.04 5.33 3.36
N LYS A 127 2.07 5.78 2.55
CA LYS A 127 2.02 7.16 2.02
C LYS A 127 2.27 8.19 3.11
N ASN A 128 1.49 8.12 4.20
CA ASN A 128 1.62 9.04 5.32
C ASN A 128 2.98 8.92 6.02
N LYS A 129 3.47 7.69 6.23
CA LYS A 129 4.80 7.46 6.80
C LYS A 129 5.93 8.06 5.96
N LEU A 130 5.83 8.01 4.62
CA LEU A 130 6.85 8.59 3.74
C LEU A 130 6.95 10.11 3.90
N THR A 131 5.84 10.79 4.16
CA THR A 131 5.83 12.27 4.36
C THR A 131 6.55 12.72 5.64
N THR A 132 6.77 11.83 6.60
CA THR A 132 7.45 12.17 7.86
C THR A 132 8.96 11.94 7.83
N ILE A 133 9.50 11.35 6.75
CA ILE A 133 10.92 11.02 6.62
C ILE A 133 11.65 12.20 5.98
N LYS A 134 12.57 12.81 6.73
CA LYS A 134 13.42 13.92 6.26
C LYS A 134 14.74 13.44 5.69
#